data_AF-A0A091PWA3-F1
#
_entry.id   AF-A0A091PWA3-F1
#
_cell.length_a   1.000
_cell.length_b   1.000
_cell.length_c   1.000
_cell.angle_alpha   90.00
_cell.angle_beta   90.00
_cell.angle_gamma   90.00
#
_symmetry.space_group_name_H-M   'P 1'
#
loop_
_entity.id
_entity.type
_entity.pdbx_description
1 polymer ?
#
loop_
_entity_poly.entity_id
_entity_poly.type
_entity_poly.pdbx_seq_one_letter_code
_entity_poly.pdbx_strand_id
1 'polypeptide(L)'
;NNCEKDALIISVINGFTSVYAATVIYSIIGFRATERYDDCFDKNILTLMNAFDLPEGNVTQDNFEQMQQLCNSTDPTIFASLKFETCNLETFLNDGVEGTGLAFIVFTEAITKMPISPLWSILFFIMLFCLGLSSMFGNMEGVLVPLQDLKIIPPKVPKELVTGLICVGSYLIAFIFVLKSGNYWLALFDSFAGSIPLLIIAFFEMFSVVYIYGIDRFNKDIEFMIGHKPNIFWQVTWRVISPLIMLVIFFFYFVVKVNEELLYSIWDPSYEEFPKTQKVEYPSWVYAIIVILAGVPSLAIPVFATYKAIRNFCQKKSDHTGLMISTSETSVNGNLKY
;
A
#
# COMPACT_ATOMS: atom_id res chain seq x y z
N ASN A 1 -11.18 -10.33 28.39
CA ASN A 1 -10.38 -9.39 27.59
C ASN A 1 -11.35 -8.33 27.04
N ASN A 2 -11.01 -7.04 27.07
CA ASN A 2 -11.92 -5.99 26.60
C ASN A 2 -11.52 -5.51 25.19
N CYS A 3 -12.06 -6.17 24.17
CA CYS A 3 -11.74 -5.89 22.77
C CYS A 3 -12.22 -4.51 22.29
N GLU A 4 -13.26 -3.92 22.89
CA GLU A 4 -13.73 -2.58 22.52
C GLU A 4 -12.69 -1.52 22.91
N LYS A 5 -12.13 -1.62 24.12
CA LYS A 5 -11.08 -0.71 24.59
C LYS A 5 -9.81 -0.85 23.74
N ASP A 6 -9.40 -2.08 23.44
CA ASP A 6 -8.20 -2.35 22.64
C ASP A 6 -8.35 -1.76 21.23
N ALA A 7 -9.49 -1.98 20.57
CA ALA A 7 -9.75 -1.44 19.22
C ALA A 7 -9.72 0.10 19.18
N LEU A 8 -10.28 0.77 20.19
CA LEU A 8 -10.26 2.23 20.28
C LEU A 8 -8.85 2.78 20.49
N ILE A 9 -8.09 2.19 21.40
CA ILE A 9 -6.72 2.63 21.69
C ILE A 9 -5.82 2.45 20.46
N ILE A 10 -5.89 1.28 19.80
CA ILE A 10 -5.09 0.99 18.60
C ILE A 10 -5.43 1.98 17.47
N SER A 11 -6.72 2.24 17.23
CA SER A 11 -7.16 3.17 16.18
C SER A 11 -6.67 4.61 16.43
N VAL A 12 -6.79 5.10 17.67
CA VAL A 12 -6.34 6.46 18.03
C VAL A 12 -4.83 6.61 17.91
N ILE A 13 -4.07 5.62 18.42
CA ILE A 13 -2.61 5.64 18.32
C ILE A 13 -2.19 5.63 16.85
N ASN A 14 -2.77 4.75 16.04
CA ASN A 14 -2.41 4.65 14.62
C ASN A 14 -2.71 5.95 13.86
N GLY A 15 -3.86 6.59 14.14
CA GLY A 15 -4.20 7.90 13.60
C GLY A 15 -3.20 9.00 14.01
N PHE A 16 -2.86 9.08 15.30
CA PHE A 16 -1.87 10.04 15.80
C PHE A 16 -0.48 9.82 15.20
N THR A 17 -0.02 8.56 15.14
CA THR A 17 1.27 8.20 14.54
C THR A 17 1.33 8.58 13.07
N SER A 18 0.23 8.44 12.33
CA SER A 18 0.16 8.80 10.90
C SER A 18 0.33 10.32 10.70
N VAL A 19 -0.35 11.14 11.51
CA VAL A 19 -0.22 12.61 11.47
C VAL A 19 1.18 13.05 11.91
N TYR A 20 1.72 12.43 12.96
CA TYR A 20 3.07 12.70 13.44
C TYR A 20 4.12 12.38 12.38
N ALA A 21 4.04 11.20 11.76
CA ALA A 21 4.95 10.79 10.69
C ALA A 21 4.86 11.73 9.48
N ALA A 22 3.65 12.11 9.05
CA ALA A 22 3.45 13.05 7.96
C ALA A 22 4.11 14.41 8.24
N THR A 23 3.95 14.92 9.47
CA THR A 23 4.57 16.20 9.88
C THR A 23 6.10 16.13 9.77
N VAL A 24 6.72 15.03 10.23
CA VAL A 24 8.18 14.84 10.13
C VAL A 24 8.62 14.73 8.67
N ILE A 25 7.90 13.97 7.84
CA ILE A 25 8.21 13.79 6.42
C ILE A 25 8.15 15.12 5.67
N TYR A 26 7.05 15.87 5.79
CA TYR A 26 6.90 17.15 5.10
C TYR A 26 7.89 18.22 5.59
N SER A 27 8.31 18.17 6.85
CA SER A 27 9.37 19.07 7.35
C SER A 27 10.70 18.85 6.61
N ILE A 28 11.05 17.59 6.32
CA ILE A 28 12.29 17.23 5.61
C ILE A 28 12.17 17.54 4.11
N ILE A 29 10.99 17.30 3.51
CA ILE A 29 10.71 17.71 2.13
C ILE A 29 10.85 19.23 1.97
N GLY A 30 10.29 20.00 2.90
CA GLY A 30 10.41 21.46 2.94
C GLY A 30 11.86 21.91 3.04
N PHE A 31 12.64 21.33 3.97
CA PHE A 31 14.07 21.62 4.09
C PHE A 31 14.85 21.38 2.78
N ARG A 32 14.63 20.24 2.13
CA ARG A 32 15.25 19.93 0.83
C ARG A 32 14.83 20.90 -0.26
N ALA A 33 13.55 21.29 -0.31
CA ALA A 33 13.04 22.21 -1.32
C ALA A 33 13.64 23.61 -1.15
N THR A 34 13.79 24.10 0.08
CA THR A 34 14.47 25.37 0.38
C THR A 34 15.94 25.32 -0.02
N GLU A 35 16.68 24.28 0.36
CA GLU A 35 18.09 24.11 -0.04
C GLU A 35 18.26 24.12 -1.57
N ARG A 36 17.39 23.43 -2.32
CA ARG A 36 17.42 23.44 -3.78
C ARG A 36 17.07 24.79 -4.38
N TYR A 37 16.14 25.50 -3.76
CA TYR A 37 15.75 26.84 -4.18
C TYR A 37 16.92 27.82 -3.99
N ASP A 38 17.57 27.79 -2.83
CA ASP A 38 18.73 28.63 -2.52
C ASP A 38 19.91 28.29 -3.46
N ASP A 39 20.25 27.00 -3.63
CA ASP A 39 21.31 26.55 -4.55
C ASP A 39 21.03 26.97 -6.02
N CYS A 40 19.76 26.97 -6.45
CA CYS A 40 19.35 27.42 -7.79
C CYS A 40 19.49 28.94 -7.93
N PHE A 41 19.04 29.68 -6.92
CA PHE A 41 19.08 31.14 -6.93
C PHE A 41 20.52 31.66 -6.90
N ASP A 42 21.38 31.06 -6.07
CA ASP A 42 22.80 31.41 -5.98
C ASP A 42 23.54 31.20 -7.30
N LYS A 43 23.21 30.14 -8.06
CA LYS A 43 23.76 29.93 -9.42
C LYS A 43 23.35 31.03 -10.39
N ASN A 44 22.10 31.48 -10.33
CA ASN A 44 21.61 32.56 -11.17
C ASN A 44 22.30 33.89 -10.82
N ILE A 45 22.47 34.18 -9.52
CA ILE A 45 23.26 35.33 -9.05
C ILE A 45 24.68 35.25 -9.59
N LEU A 46 25.36 34.12 -9.40
CA LEU A 46 26.75 33.92 -9.80
C LEU A 46 26.95 34.01 -11.32
N THR A 47 25.97 33.52 -12.10
CA THR A 47 25.95 33.67 -13.57
C THR A 47 25.85 35.13 -13.99
N LEU A 48 24.99 35.92 -13.34
CA LEU A 48 24.87 37.35 -13.61
C LEU A 48 26.14 38.11 -13.21
N MET A 49 26.70 37.79 -12.04
CA MET A 49 27.90 38.45 -11.52
C MET A 49 29.13 38.20 -12.38
N ASN A 50 29.34 36.96 -12.83
CA ASN A 50 30.46 36.62 -13.71
C ASN A 50 30.32 37.20 -15.12
N ALA A 51 29.09 37.42 -15.59
CA ALA A 51 28.87 38.00 -16.92
C ALA A 51 29.12 39.51 -16.97
N PHE A 52 28.94 40.20 -15.85
CA PHE A 52 29.06 41.66 -15.72
C PHE A 52 30.21 42.10 -14.79
N ASP A 53 31.08 41.17 -14.39
CA ASP A 53 32.23 41.39 -13.48
C ASP A 53 31.87 42.19 -12.21
N LEU A 54 30.75 41.84 -11.57
CA LEU A 54 30.25 42.50 -10.36
C LEU A 54 30.97 41.95 -9.10
N PRO A 55 31.27 42.80 -8.10
CA PRO A 55 31.92 42.36 -6.86
C PRO A 55 31.01 41.47 -6.01
N GLU A 56 31.60 40.49 -5.33
CA GLU A 56 30.92 39.57 -4.40
C GLU A 56 30.10 40.33 -3.34
N GLY A 57 28.84 39.92 -3.17
CA GLY A 57 27.91 40.54 -2.21
C GLY A 57 27.15 41.79 -2.71
N ASN A 58 27.41 42.26 -3.93
CA ASN A 58 26.65 43.38 -4.52
C ASN A 58 25.26 42.96 -5.04
N VAL A 59 25.12 41.70 -5.46
CA VAL A 59 23.85 41.09 -5.88
C VAL A 59 23.39 40.12 -4.79
N THR A 60 22.18 40.32 -4.31
CA THR A 60 21.51 39.52 -3.28
C THR A 60 20.12 39.10 -3.76
N GLN A 61 19.48 38.18 -3.04
CA GLN A 61 18.14 37.71 -3.38
C GLN A 61 17.11 38.83 -3.50
N ASP A 62 17.17 39.83 -2.61
CA ASP A 62 16.21 40.94 -2.57
C ASP A 62 16.38 41.93 -3.73
N ASN A 63 17.59 42.08 -4.28
CA ASN A 63 17.90 43.05 -5.31
C ASN A 63 18.03 42.45 -6.72
N PHE A 64 17.87 41.13 -6.84
CA PHE A 64 18.13 40.38 -8.05
C PHE A 64 17.27 40.82 -9.25
N GLU A 65 15.96 40.98 -9.06
CA GLU A 65 15.06 41.43 -10.14
C GLU A 65 15.42 42.85 -10.64
N GLN A 66 15.79 43.74 -9.72
CA GLN A 66 16.21 45.10 -10.06
C GLN A 66 17.54 45.10 -10.82
N MET A 67 18.49 44.27 -10.38
CA MET A 67 19.79 44.13 -11.03
C MET A 67 19.66 43.51 -12.42
N GLN A 68 18.77 42.52 -12.60
CA GLN A 68 18.48 41.95 -13.92
C GLN A 68 18.01 43.02 -14.91
N GLN A 69 17.12 43.91 -14.48
CA GLN A 69 16.64 45.01 -15.32
C GLN A 69 17.77 46.01 -15.65
N LEU A 70 18.61 46.34 -14.67
CA LEU A 70 19.76 47.23 -14.86
C LEU A 70 20.76 46.64 -15.87
N CYS A 71 21.14 45.38 -15.71
CA CYS A 71 22.05 44.67 -16.61
C CYS A 71 21.49 44.56 -18.04
N ASN A 72 20.19 44.28 -18.18
CA ASN A 72 19.53 44.23 -19.48
C ASN A 72 19.51 45.61 -20.18
N SER A 73 19.34 46.70 -19.42
CA SER A 73 19.41 48.06 -19.98
C SER A 73 20.82 48.51 -20.35
N THR A 74 21.84 47.96 -19.67
CA THR A 74 23.25 48.32 -19.89
C THR A 74 23.80 47.64 -21.13
N ASP A 75 23.69 46.31 -21.21
CA ASP A 75 24.16 45.50 -22.34
C ASP A 75 23.19 44.36 -22.68
N PRO A 76 22.21 44.61 -23.59
CA PRO A 76 21.17 43.63 -23.91
C PRO A 76 21.71 42.40 -24.67
N THR A 77 22.85 42.53 -25.37
CA THR A 77 23.44 41.45 -26.16
C THR A 77 24.11 40.38 -25.29
N ILE A 78 24.79 40.79 -24.22
CA ILE A 78 25.38 39.87 -23.23
C ILE A 78 24.25 39.22 -22.43
N PHE A 79 23.26 40.00 -21.98
CA PHE A 79 22.13 39.49 -21.22
C PHE A 79 21.34 38.40 -21.97
N ALA A 80 21.12 38.57 -23.28
CA ALA A 80 20.43 37.58 -24.11
C ALA A 80 21.21 36.24 -24.27
N SER A 81 22.52 36.24 -24.03
CA SER A 81 23.35 35.02 -24.06
C SER A 81 23.28 34.22 -22.76
N LEU A 82 22.83 34.86 -21.66
CA LEU A 82 22.72 34.22 -20.36
C LEU A 82 21.49 33.33 -20.30
N LYS A 83 21.67 32.12 -19.76
CA LYS A 83 20.58 31.20 -19.47
C LYS A 83 20.37 31.17 -17.96
N PHE A 84 19.23 31.69 -17.53
CA PHE A 84 18.79 31.61 -16.14
C PHE A 84 17.92 30.37 -15.92
N GLU A 85 18.13 29.68 -14.81
CA GLU A 85 17.26 28.59 -14.37
C GLU A 85 16.00 29.17 -13.69
N THR A 86 14.83 28.58 -13.94
CA THR A 86 13.59 28.99 -13.28
C THR A 86 13.51 28.36 -11.89
N CYS A 87 13.87 29.12 -10.85
CA CYS A 87 13.84 28.66 -9.45
C CYS A 87 12.46 28.96 -8.84
N ASN A 88 11.56 27.97 -8.76
CA ASN A 88 10.26 28.11 -8.10
C ASN A 88 10.11 27.07 -6.99
N LEU A 89 9.89 27.54 -5.76
CA LEU A 89 9.75 26.70 -4.58
C LEU A 89 8.55 25.74 -4.68
N GLU A 90 7.43 26.18 -5.25
CA GLU A 90 6.24 25.34 -5.41
C GLU A 90 6.51 24.16 -6.35
N THR A 91 7.30 24.38 -7.41
CA THR A 91 7.73 23.30 -8.30
C THR A 91 8.60 22.29 -7.55
N PHE A 92 9.55 22.74 -6.73
CA PHE A 92 10.40 21.83 -5.96
C PHE A 92 9.65 21.07 -4.85
N LEU A 93 8.59 21.65 -4.30
CA LEU A 93 7.70 20.97 -3.35
C LEU A 93 6.82 19.91 -4.03
N ASN A 94 6.35 20.20 -5.25
CA ASN A 94 5.49 19.30 -6.03
C ASN A 94 6.28 18.19 -6.76
N ASP A 95 7.59 18.35 -6.96
CA ASP A 95 8.51 17.31 -7.43
C ASP A 95 8.79 16.21 -6.38
N GLY A 96 7.84 15.99 -5.46
CA GLY A 96 7.88 14.96 -4.44
C GLY A 96 7.99 13.57 -5.06
N VAL A 97 8.94 12.79 -4.58
CA VAL A 97 9.10 11.39 -4.99
C VAL A 97 8.17 10.54 -4.13
N GLU A 98 7.23 9.85 -4.75
CA GLU A 98 6.35 8.89 -4.06
C GLU A 98 7.03 7.52 -3.90
N GLY A 99 6.54 6.72 -2.95
CA GLY A 99 6.99 5.35 -2.72
C GLY A 99 8.42 5.25 -2.17
N THR A 100 9.22 4.32 -2.71
CA THR A 100 10.56 3.98 -2.18
C THR A 100 11.55 5.13 -2.30
N GLY A 101 11.41 6.00 -3.31
CA GLY A 101 12.33 7.11 -3.53
C GLY A 101 12.25 8.19 -2.44
N LEU A 102 11.15 8.28 -1.71
CA LEU A 102 11.03 9.17 -0.56
C LEU A 102 12.10 8.85 0.49
N ALA A 103 12.21 7.59 0.91
CA ALA A 103 13.19 7.18 1.92
C ALA A 103 14.64 7.14 1.39
N PHE A 104 14.85 6.65 0.17
CA PHE A 104 16.19 6.36 -0.36
C PHE A 104 16.82 7.47 -1.21
N ILE A 105 16.07 8.51 -1.57
CA ILE A 105 16.58 9.66 -2.32
C ILE A 105 16.37 10.93 -1.51
N VAL A 106 15.12 11.28 -1.22
CA VAL A 106 14.76 12.56 -0.58
C VAL A 106 15.35 12.67 0.81
N PHE A 107 15.13 11.66 1.65
CA PHE A 107 15.61 11.66 3.04
C PHE A 107 17.14 11.56 3.13
N THR A 108 17.77 10.70 2.33
CA THR A 108 19.22 10.55 2.34
C THR A 108 19.93 11.82 1.85
N GLU A 109 19.41 12.47 0.82
CA GLU A 109 19.92 13.76 0.33
C GLU A 109 19.85 14.82 1.44
N ALA A 110 18.71 14.96 2.11
CA ALA A 110 18.56 15.88 3.23
C ALA A 110 19.51 15.57 4.40
N ILE A 111 19.69 14.29 4.76
CA ILE A 111 20.58 13.87 5.85
C ILE A 111 22.04 14.27 5.57
N THR A 112 22.50 14.22 4.32
CA THR A 112 23.89 14.63 3.98
C THR A 112 24.18 16.11 4.23
N LYS A 113 23.14 16.96 4.23
CA LYS A 113 23.25 18.39 4.50
C LYS A 113 23.16 18.72 6.01
N MET A 114 22.73 17.77 6.84
CA MET A 114 22.62 17.96 8.29
C MET A 114 23.97 17.78 8.99
N PRO A 115 24.23 18.50 10.11
CA PRO A 115 25.42 18.28 10.91
C PRO A 115 25.39 16.86 11.52
N ILE A 116 26.55 16.21 11.61
CA ILE A 116 26.68 14.83 12.14
C ILE A 116 25.85 13.83 11.31
N SER A 117 25.89 13.95 9.97
CA SER A 117 25.12 13.14 9.03
C SER A 117 25.17 11.61 9.28
N PRO A 118 26.32 11.00 9.65
CA PRO A 118 26.37 9.56 9.91
C PRO A 118 25.45 9.08 11.04
N LEU A 119 25.27 9.90 12.09
CA LEU A 119 24.42 9.55 13.23
C LEU A 119 22.94 9.50 12.82
N TRP A 120 22.49 10.53 12.09
CA TRP A 120 21.11 10.61 11.61
C TRP A 120 20.77 9.49 10.62
N SER A 121 21.72 9.12 9.76
CA SER A 121 21.55 8.00 8.82
C SER A 121 21.31 6.67 9.56
N ILE A 122 22.11 6.37 10.59
CA ILE A 122 21.96 5.13 11.37
C ILE A 122 20.60 5.11 12.09
N LEU A 123 20.20 6.20 12.74
CA LEU A 123 18.91 6.28 13.43
C LEU A 123 17.73 6.10 12.46
N PHE A 124 17.80 6.75 11.29
CA PHE A 124 16.76 6.67 10.26
C PHE A 124 16.59 5.24 9.71
N PHE A 125 17.69 4.58 9.36
CA PHE A 125 17.60 3.21 8.81
C PHE A 125 17.25 2.16 9.87
N ILE A 126 17.69 2.31 11.12
CA ILE A 126 17.25 1.43 12.22
C ILE A 126 15.74 1.60 12.46
N MET A 127 15.22 2.84 12.42
CA MET A 127 13.78 3.08 12.53
C MET A 127 13.01 2.37 11.42
N LEU A 128 13.40 2.55 10.15
CA LEU A 128 12.75 1.87 9.02
C LEU A 128 12.84 0.34 9.13
N PHE A 129 13.98 -0.18 9.58
CA PHE A 129 14.16 -1.61 9.83
C PHE A 129 13.20 -2.13 10.91
N CYS A 130 13.08 -1.43 12.04
CA CYS A 130 12.17 -1.82 13.13
C CYS A 130 10.70 -1.76 12.69
N LEU A 131 10.30 -0.74 11.93
CA LEU A 131 8.94 -0.64 11.37
C LEU A 131 8.65 -1.83 10.46
N GLY A 132 9.53 -2.11 9.50
CA GLY A 132 9.39 -3.26 8.59
C GLY A 132 9.36 -4.60 9.34
N LEU A 133 10.25 -4.80 10.32
CA LEU A 133 10.33 -6.03 11.10
C LEU A 133 9.03 -6.30 11.88
N SER A 134 8.48 -5.28 12.53
CA SER A 134 7.25 -5.40 13.32
C SER A 134 6.04 -5.84 12.48
N SER A 135 5.87 -5.26 11.28
CA SER A 135 4.80 -5.66 10.35
C SER A 135 4.99 -7.09 9.84
N MET A 136 6.23 -7.53 9.62
CA MET A 136 6.52 -8.89 9.15
C MET A 136 6.16 -9.96 10.17
N PHE A 137 6.20 -9.67 11.48
CA PHE A 137 5.71 -10.61 12.49
C PHE A 137 4.21 -10.90 12.32
N GLY A 138 3.39 -9.88 12.13
CA GLY A 138 1.95 -10.05 11.86
C GLY A 138 1.68 -10.79 10.56
N ASN A 139 2.39 -10.44 9.48
CA ASN A 139 2.25 -11.12 8.19
C ASN A 139 2.63 -12.61 8.26
N MET A 140 3.71 -12.94 8.98
CA MET A 140 4.13 -14.32 9.16
C MET A 140 3.11 -15.14 9.96
N GLU A 141 2.55 -14.56 11.02
CA GLU A 141 1.48 -15.19 11.81
C GLU A 141 0.22 -15.40 10.97
N GLY A 142 -0.14 -14.42 10.14
CA GLY A 142 -1.28 -14.49 9.22
C GLY A 142 -1.18 -15.60 8.17
N VAL A 143 0.03 -16.04 7.80
CA VAL A 143 0.23 -17.21 6.91
C VAL A 143 0.34 -18.50 7.71
N LEU A 144 1.07 -18.47 8.83
CA LEU A 144 1.39 -19.66 9.61
C LEU A 144 0.15 -20.28 10.27
N VAL A 145 -0.71 -19.46 10.88
CA VAL A 145 -1.88 -19.95 11.63
C VAL A 145 -2.90 -20.65 10.73
N PRO A 146 -3.37 -20.05 9.61
CA PRO A 146 -4.31 -20.74 8.72
C PRO A 146 -3.74 -22.02 8.11
N LEU A 147 -2.43 -22.08 7.84
CA LEU A 147 -1.79 -23.27 7.30
C LEU A 147 -1.78 -24.42 8.32
N GLN A 148 -1.60 -24.11 9.60
CA GLN A 148 -1.68 -25.08 10.70
C GLN A 148 -3.12 -25.57 10.91
N ASP A 149 -4.10 -24.68 10.83
CA ASP A 149 -5.52 -25.02 11.00
C ASP A 149 -6.06 -25.90 9.88
N LEU A 150 -5.52 -25.78 8.66
CA LEU A 150 -5.87 -26.63 7.52
C LEU A 150 -5.36 -28.08 7.65
N LYS A 151 -4.56 -28.41 8.70
CA LYS A 151 -4.00 -29.75 8.97
C LYS A 151 -3.27 -30.39 7.78
N ILE A 152 -2.74 -29.57 6.86
CA ILE A 152 -1.96 -30.03 5.70
C ILE A 152 -0.65 -30.68 6.17
N ILE A 153 -0.11 -30.18 7.28
CA ILE A 153 1.17 -30.63 7.84
C ILE A 153 0.90 -31.66 8.95
N PRO A 154 1.60 -32.81 8.96
CA PRO A 154 1.42 -33.80 9.99
C PRO A 154 1.76 -33.22 11.37
N PRO A 155 0.97 -33.54 12.43
CA PRO A 155 1.11 -32.95 13.76
C PRO A 155 2.41 -33.30 14.49
N LYS A 156 3.26 -34.15 13.89
CA LYS A 156 4.57 -34.52 14.41
C LYS A 156 5.67 -33.52 14.04
N VAL A 157 5.41 -32.60 13.11
CA VAL A 157 6.40 -31.62 12.66
C VAL A 157 6.43 -30.45 13.64
N PRO A 158 7.60 -30.06 14.16
CA PRO A 158 7.71 -28.92 15.07
C PRO A 158 7.39 -27.60 14.34
N LYS A 159 6.79 -26.64 15.06
CA LYS A 159 6.35 -25.35 14.51
C LYS A 159 7.51 -24.58 13.88
N GLU A 160 8.69 -24.66 14.50
CA GLU A 160 9.92 -24.01 14.05
C GLU A 160 10.34 -24.48 12.64
N LEU A 161 10.15 -25.77 12.34
CA LEU A 161 10.47 -26.32 11.02
C LEU A 161 9.49 -25.82 9.96
N VAL A 162 8.19 -25.73 10.29
CA VAL A 162 7.18 -25.19 9.38
C VAL A 162 7.46 -23.72 9.06
N THR A 163 7.75 -22.92 10.09
CA THR A 163 8.13 -21.52 9.93
C THR A 163 9.39 -21.39 9.06
N GLY A 164 10.42 -22.21 9.31
CA GLY A 164 11.63 -22.22 8.49
C GLY A 164 11.38 -22.57 7.01
N LEU A 165 10.52 -23.55 6.73
CA LEU A 165 10.16 -23.94 5.36
C LEU A 165 9.43 -22.82 4.62
N ILE A 166 8.50 -22.13 5.29
CA ILE A 166 7.79 -20.97 4.70
C ILE A 166 8.79 -19.84 4.40
N CYS A 167 9.72 -19.54 5.31
CA CYS A 167 10.75 -18.53 5.11
C CYS A 167 11.70 -18.88 3.94
N VAL A 168 12.10 -20.14 3.81
CA VAL A 168 12.94 -20.59 2.69
C VAL A 168 12.15 -20.50 1.37
N GLY A 169 10.88 -20.90 1.37
CA GLY A 169 10.01 -20.77 0.20
C GLY A 169 9.83 -19.32 -0.24
N SER A 170 9.55 -18.40 0.69
CA SER A 170 9.41 -16.97 0.38
C SER A 170 10.72 -16.34 -0.08
N TYR A 171 11.86 -16.73 0.51
CA TYR A 171 13.19 -16.29 0.06
C TYR A 171 13.48 -16.67 -1.40
N LEU A 172 13.16 -17.91 -1.81
CA LEU A 172 13.35 -18.35 -3.19
C LEU A 172 12.45 -17.60 -4.19
N ILE A 173 11.21 -17.29 -3.80
CA ILE A 173 10.29 -16.50 -4.64
C ILE A 173 10.77 -15.05 -4.75
N ALA A 174 11.34 -14.50 -3.67
CA ALA A 174 11.81 -13.11 -3.63
C ALA A 174 12.98 -12.79 -4.58
N PHE A 175 13.63 -13.80 -5.19
CA PHE A 175 14.70 -13.59 -6.16
C PHE A 175 14.28 -12.76 -7.38
N ILE A 176 12.99 -12.76 -7.73
CA ILE A 176 12.45 -11.91 -8.80
C ILE A 176 12.70 -10.41 -8.54
N PHE A 177 12.72 -9.98 -7.28
CA PHE A 177 12.91 -8.58 -6.89
C PHE A 177 14.39 -8.14 -6.85
N VAL A 178 15.34 -9.08 -6.92
CA VAL A 178 16.79 -8.79 -6.91
C VAL A 178 17.36 -8.61 -8.33
N LEU A 179 16.56 -8.89 -9.37
CA LEU A 179 16.93 -8.66 -10.75
C LEU A 179 17.13 -7.16 -11.05
N LYS A 180 17.80 -6.83 -12.17
CA LYS A 180 17.98 -5.42 -12.60
C LYS A 180 16.65 -4.69 -12.81
N SER A 181 15.61 -5.41 -13.24
CA SER A 181 14.24 -4.91 -13.37
C SER A 181 13.40 -5.08 -12.10
N GLY A 182 14.01 -5.49 -10.99
CA GLY A 182 13.32 -5.87 -9.75
C GLY A 182 12.46 -4.77 -9.14
N ASN A 183 12.90 -3.50 -9.24
CA ASN A 183 12.10 -2.37 -8.76
C ASN A 183 10.78 -2.20 -9.52
N TYR A 184 10.76 -2.49 -10.83
CA TYR A 184 9.53 -2.46 -11.63
C TYR A 184 8.56 -3.57 -11.20
N TRP A 185 9.09 -4.76 -10.91
CA TRP A 185 8.30 -5.87 -10.36
C TRP A 185 7.72 -5.53 -8.98
N LEU A 186 8.51 -4.90 -8.10
CA LEU A 186 8.06 -4.48 -6.78
C LEU A 186 6.92 -3.45 -6.90
N ALA A 187 7.10 -2.42 -7.72
CA ALA A 187 6.07 -1.39 -7.94
C ALA A 187 4.76 -1.98 -8.51
N LEU A 188 4.85 -2.94 -9.44
CA LEU A 188 3.69 -3.65 -9.97
C LEU A 188 2.97 -4.45 -8.87
N PHE A 189 3.72 -5.22 -8.07
CA PHE A 189 3.13 -6.02 -6.99
C PHE A 189 2.48 -5.13 -5.92
N ASP A 190 3.13 -4.03 -5.53
CA ASP A 190 2.61 -3.11 -4.52
C ASP A 190 1.28 -2.45 -4.95
N SER A 191 1.21 -1.99 -6.20
CA SER A 191 0.02 -1.30 -6.71
C SER A 191 -1.22 -2.20 -6.79
N PHE A 192 -1.04 -3.49 -7.13
CA PHE A 192 -2.16 -4.40 -7.40
C PHE A 192 -2.43 -5.42 -6.28
N ALA A 193 -1.43 -5.84 -5.50
CA ALA A 193 -1.60 -6.90 -4.49
C ALA A 193 -2.26 -6.35 -3.23
N GLY A 194 -1.92 -5.12 -2.84
CA GLY A 194 -2.44 -4.48 -1.64
C GLY A 194 -3.83 -3.86 -1.81
N SER A 195 -4.26 -3.56 -3.04
CA SER A 195 -5.45 -2.76 -3.28
C SER A 195 -6.73 -3.61 -3.45
N ILE A 196 -6.84 -4.34 -4.57
CA ILE A 196 -8.05 -5.08 -4.95
C ILE A 196 -8.40 -6.19 -3.94
N PRO A 197 -7.47 -7.07 -3.53
CA PRO A 197 -7.77 -8.13 -2.57
C PRO A 197 -8.24 -7.60 -1.21
N LEU A 198 -7.57 -6.59 -0.64
CA LEU A 198 -7.93 -6.05 0.68
C LEU A 198 -9.35 -5.47 0.69
N LEU A 199 -9.73 -4.70 -0.33
CA LEU A 199 -11.07 -4.13 -0.43
C LEU A 199 -12.16 -5.21 -0.52
N ILE A 200 -11.94 -6.23 -1.36
CA ILE A 200 -12.92 -7.32 -1.56
C ILE A 200 -13.04 -8.17 -0.29
N ILE A 201 -11.92 -8.54 0.33
CA ILE A 201 -11.92 -9.35 1.56
C ILE A 201 -12.61 -8.60 2.70
N ALA A 202 -12.26 -7.32 2.93
CA ALA A 202 -12.85 -6.51 3.98
C ALA A 202 -14.36 -6.29 3.78
N PHE A 203 -14.81 -6.11 2.54
CA PHE A 203 -16.24 -6.02 2.24
C PHE A 203 -16.98 -7.32 2.58
N PHE A 204 -16.46 -8.48 2.14
CA PHE A 204 -17.10 -9.76 2.42
C PHE A 204 -17.06 -10.14 3.90
N GLU A 205 -16.01 -9.78 4.63
CA GLU A 205 -15.91 -9.99 6.08
C GLU A 205 -17.03 -9.22 6.81
N MET A 206 -17.15 -7.91 6.54
CA MET A 206 -18.20 -7.08 7.12
C MET A 206 -19.60 -7.57 6.74
N PHE A 207 -19.83 -7.87 5.46
CA PHE A 207 -21.11 -8.38 4.99
C PHE A 207 -21.49 -9.71 5.65
N SER A 208 -20.51 -10.61 5.80
CA SER A 208 -20.73 -11.93 6.42
C SER A 208 -21.08 -11.82 7.90
N VAL A 209 -20.42 -10.96 8.66
CA VAL A 209 -20.72 -10.79 10.09
C VAL A 209 -22.09 -10.12 10.30
N VAL A 210 -22.40 -9.06 9.56
CA VAL A 210 -23.61 -8.25 9.80
C VAL A 210 -24.87 -8.94 9.27
N TYR A 211 -24.83 -9.49 8.05
CA TYR A 211 -26.02 -10.00 7.36
C TYR A 211 -26.15 -11.53 7.38
N ILE A 212 -25.05 -12.28 7.29
CA ILE A 212 -25.10 -13.76 7.26
C ILE A 212 -25.12 -14.32 8.69
N TYR A 213 -24.20 -13.90 9.55
CA TYR A 213 -24.17 -14.32 10.95
C TYR A 213 -25.30 -13.66 11.76
N GLY A 214 -25.61 -12.41 11.42
CA GLY A 214 -26.69 -11.62 12.00
C GLY A 214 -26.19 -10.77 13.17
N ILE A 215 -26.35 -9.46 13.03
CA ILE A 215 -25.90 -8.47 14.01
C ILE A 215 -26.49 -8.68 15.42
N ASP A 216 -27.73 -9.14 15.54
CA ASP A 216 -28.37 -9.36 16.85
C ASP A 216 -27.75 -10.55 17.59
N ARG A 217 -27.20 -11.53 16.87
CA ARG A 217 -26.43 -12.63 17.46
C ARG A 217 -25.07 -12.14 17.91
N PHE A 218 -24.38 -11.40 17.04
CA PHE A 218 -23.08 -10.80 17.34
C PHE A 218 -23.14 -9.89 18.58
N ASN A 219 -24.22 -9.11 18.74
CA ASN A 219 -24.41 -8.26 19.92
C ASN A 219 -24.48 -9.05 21.24
N LYS A 220 -25.08 -10.26 21.23
CA LYS A 220 -25.14 -11.12 22.41
C LYS A 220 -23.77 -11.72 22.74
N ASP A 221 -23.01 -12.08 21.71
CA ASP A 221 -21.65 -12.62 21.88
C ASP A 221 -20.72 -11.55 22.48
N ILE A 222 -20.83 -10.30 21.99
CA ILE A 222 -20.09 -9.17 22.57
C ILE A 222 -20.51 -8.93 24.01
N GLU A 223 -21.81 -8.88 24.31
CA GLU A 223 -22.33 -8.72 25.68
C GLU A 223 -21.81 -9.82 26.62
N PHE A 224 -21.69 -11.06 26.14
CA PHE A 224 -21.08 -12.16 26.89
C PHE A 224 -19.58 -11.95 27.17
N MET A 225 -18.83 -11.34 26.24
CA MET A 225 -17.38 -11.12 26.38
C MET A 225 -17.02 -9.88 27.21
N ILE A 226 -17.72 -8.75 27.02
CA ILE A 226 -17.39 -7.46 27.66
C ILE A 226 -18.37 -7.06 28.77
N GLY A 227 -19.50 -7.75 28.90
CA GLY A 227 -20.52 -7.53 29.95
C GLY A 227 -21.56 -6.46 29.64
N HIS A 228 -21.50 -5.81 28.47
CA HIS A 228 -22.50 -4.84 28.01
C HIS A 228 -22.66 -4.88 26.49
N LYS A 229 -23.79 -4.38 26.00
CA LYS A 229 -24.05 -4.28 24.56
C LYS A 229 -23.25 -3.12 23.93
N PRO A 230 -22.87 -3.23 22.64
CA PRO A 230 -22.26 -2.13 21.90
C PRO A 230 -23.20 -0.91 21.80
N ASN A 231 -22.61 0.29 21.88
CA ASN A 231 -23.33 1.56 21.72
C ASN A 231 -24.04 1.70 20.36
N ILE A 232 -25.00 2.64 20.30
CA ILE A 232 -25.76 2.95 19.08
C ILE A 232 -24.85 3.35 17.92
N PHE A 233 -23.73 4.03 18.22
CA PHE A 233 -22.70 4.34 17.22
C PHE A 233 -22.21 3.09 16.47
N TRP A 234 -21.86 2.03 17.19
CA TRP A 234 -21.41 0.76 16.60
C TRP A 234 -22.53 0.09 15.80
N GLN A 235 -23.78 0.13 16.30
CA GLN A 235 -24.93 -0.44 15.58
C GLN A 235 -25.17 0.24 14.24
N VAL A 236 -25.17 1.57 14.20
CA VAL A 236 -25.38 2.34 12.97
C VAL A 236 -24.21 2.16 12.01
N THR A 237 -22.99 2.16 12.55
CA THR A 237 -21.76 2.02 11.76
C THR A 237 -21.70 0.67 11.06
N TRP A 238 -21.95 -0.43 11.78
CA TRP A 238 -21.88 -1.76 11.20
C TRP A 238 -23.05 -2.08 10.26
N ARG A 239 -24.27 -1.60 10.57
CA ARG A 239 -25.46 -1.94 9.77
C ARG A 239 -25.57 -1.15 8.47
N VAL A 240 -25.09 0.10 8.44
CA VAL A 240 -25.34 1.01 7.31
C VAL A 240 -24.09 1.72 6.84
N ILE A 241 -23.38 2.44 7.72
CA ILE A 241 -22.34 3.38 7.30
C ILE A 241 -21.14 2.64 6.67
N SER A 242 -20.56 1.68 7.38
CA SER A 242 -19.35 0.97 6.92
C SER A 242 -19.59 0.16 5.64
N PRO A 243 -20.67 -0.66 5.52
CA PRO A 243 -20.96 -1.36 4.26
C PRO A 243 -21.16 -0.40 3.08
N LEU A 244 -21.82 0.74 3.30
CA LEU A 244 -22.05 1.75 2.26
C LEU A 244 -20.73 2.41 1.82
N ILE A 245 -19.89 2.84 2.77
CA ILE A 245 -18.58 3.44 2.47
C ILE A 245 -17.70 2.45 1.69
N MET A 246 -17.64 1.18 2.12
CA MET A 246 -16.86 0.16 1.44
C MET A 246 -17.36 -0.10 0.01
N LEU A 247 -18.68 -0.13 -0.20
CA LEU A 247 -19.28 -0.29 -1.53
C LEU A 247 -18.95 0.91 -2.43
N VAL A 248 -19.04 2.14 -1.91
CA VAL A 248 -18.70 3.37 -2.63
C VAL A 248 -17.23 3.38 -3.03
N ILE A 249 -16.31 3.07 -2.10
CA ILE A 249 -14.88 2.98 -2.39
C ILE A 249 -14.60 1.91 -3.44
N PHE A 250 -15.21 0.73 -3.32
CA PHE A 250 -15.05 -0.35 -4.30
C PHE A 250 -15.50 0.07 -5.71
N PHE A 251 -16.66 0.73 -5.82
CA PHE A 251 -17.17 1.22 -7.10
C PHE A 251 -16.27 2.29 -7.72
N PHE A 252 -15.87 3.30 -6.94
CA PHE A 252 -14.96 4.35 -7.44
C PHE A 252 -13.61 3.78 -7.83
N TYR A 253 -13.06 2.87 -7.04
CA TYR A 253 -11.80 2.21 -7.36
C TYR A 253 -11.89 1.46 -8.69
N PHE A 254 -12.98 0.72 -8.92
CA PHE A 254 -13.20 0.02 -10.19
C PHE A 254 -13.32 1.00 -11.37
N VAL A 255 -14.05 2.11 -11.21
CA VAL A 255 -14.21 3.14 -12.25
C VAL A 255 -12.85 3.78 -12.60
N VAL A 256 -12.05 4.13 -11.60
CA VAL A 256 -10.71 4.70 -11.83
C VAL A 256 -9.83 3.69 -12.55
N LYS A 257 -9.78 2.44 -12.09
CA LYS A 257 -8.92 1.41 -12.68
C LYS A 257 -9.31 0.96 -14.08
N VAL A 258 -10.57 1.08 -14.47
CA VAL A 258 -11.00 0.79 -15.86
C VAL A 258 -10.65 1.92 -16.81
N ASN A 259 -10.60 3.17 -16.33
CA ASN A 259 -10.34 4.35 -17.16
C ASN A 259 -8.86 4.77 -17.20
N GLU A 260 -8.04 4.33 -16.23
CA GLU A 260 -6.60 4.62 -16.22
C GLU A 260 -5.82 3.75 -17.20
N GLU A 261 -4.97 4.38 -18.01
CA GLU A 261 -3.93 3.69 -18.78
C GLU A 261 -2.84 3.18 -17.84
N LEU A 262 -2.48 1.90 -17.98
CA LEU A 262 -1.47 1.28 -17.14
C LEU A 262 -0.06 1.70 -17.59
N LEU A 263 0.41 2.81 -17.00
CA LEU A 263 1.74 3.36 -17.22
C LEU A 263 2.68 3.04 -16.06
N TYR A 264 3.97 2.88 -16.35
CA TYR A 264 5.04 2.81 -15.35
C TYR A 264 6.19 3.74 -15.70
N SER A 265 6.83 4.27 -14.66
CA SER A 265 7.97 5.17 -14.80
C SER A 265 9.25 4.37 -15.04
N ILE A 266 9.99 4.68 -16.10
CA ILE A 266 11.30 4.09 -16.42
C ILE A 266 12.44 5.08 -16.17
N TRP A 267 13.60 4.52 -15.85
CA TRP A 267 14.85 5.24 -15.81
C TRP A 267 15.63 5.00 -17.11
N ASP A 268 15.61 5.98 -18.03
CA ASP A 268 16.38 5.95 -19.27
C ASP A 268 17.37 7.14 -19.31
N PRO A 269 18.69 6.89 -19.21
CA PRO A 269 19.72 7.92 -19.36
C PRO A 269 19.79 8.56 -20.75
N SER A 270 19.19 7.92 -21.76
CA SER A 270 19.21 8.39 -23.16
C SER A 270 17.99 9.24 -23.52
N TYR A 271 17.09 9.48 -22.55
CA TYR A 271 15.88 10.28 -22.74
C TYR A 271 16.22 11.76 -22.94
N GLU A 272 15.56 12.41 -23.90
CA GLU A 272 15.83 13.79 -24.30
C GLU A 272 15.60 14.82 -23.17
N GLU A 273 14.70 14.52 -22.23
CA GLU A 273 14.40 15.39 -21.07
C GLU A 273 15.00 14.85 -19.76
N PHE A 274 16.05 14.03 -19.81
CA PHE A 274 16.77 13.61 -18.61
C PHE A 274 17.15 14.84 -17.77
N PRO A 275 16.85 14.88 -16.46
CA PRO A 275 16.58 13.77 -15.54
C PRO A 275 15.09 13.45 -15.26
N LYS A 276 14.14 13.93 -16.07
CA LYS A 276 12.71 13.61 -15.87
C LYS A 276 12.42 12.13 -16.15
N THR A 277 11.48 11.57 -15.40
CA THR A 277 11.03 10.18 -15.58
C THR A 277 10.12 10.05 -16.80
N GLN A 278 10.40 9.05 -17.64
CA GLN A 278 9.56 8.72 -18.78
C GLN A 278 8.49 7.70 -18.35
N LYS A 279 7.23 7.95 -18.71
CA LYS A 279 6.12 7.01 -18.47
C LYS A 279 5.88 6.17 -19.72
N VAL A 280 5.90 4.85 -19.58
CA VAL A 280 5.71 3.89 -20.67
C VAL A 280 4.59 2.92 -20.33
N GLU A 281 3.87 2.44 -21.34
CA GLU A 281 2.81 1.44 -21.17
C GLU A 281 3.36 0.06 -20.77
N TYR A 282 2.63 -0.63 -19.89
CA TYR A 282 2.96 -2.00 -19.54
C TYR A 282 2.76 -2.95 -20.74
N PRO A 283 3.68 -3.92 -20.94
CA PRO A 283 3.49 -4.98 -21.93
C PRO A 283 2.22 -5.80 -21.69
N SER A 284 1.61 -6.31 -22.77
CA SER A 284 0.34 -7.05 -22.71
C SER A 284 0.36 -8.33 -21.85
N TRP A 285 1.52 -8.97 -21.68
CA TRP A 285 1.64 -10.15 -20.79
C TRP A 285 1.49 -9.80 -19.31
N VAL A 286 1.70 -8.54 -18.92
CA VAL A 286 1.59 -8.07 -17.53
C VAL A 286 0.14 -8.15 -17.04
N TYR A 287 -0.85 -7.95 -17.90
CA TYR A 287 -2.26 -8.13 -17.54
C TYR A 287 -2.55 -9.54 -17.01
N ALA A 288 -1.91 -10.57 -17.56
CA ALA A 288 -2.08 -11.93 -17.06
C ALA A 288 -1.57 -12.08 -15.61
N ILE A 289 -0.48 -11.39 -15.28
CA ILE A 289 0.08 -11.39 -13.92
C ILE A 289 -0.79 -10.59 -12.96
N ILE A 290 -1.31 -9.45 -13.40
CA ILE A 290 -2.27 -8.66 -12.60
C ILE A 290 -3.51 -9.50 -12.28
N VAL A 291 -4.03 -10.25 -13.26
CA VAL A 291 -5.18 -11.16 -13.05
C VAL A 291 -4.84 -12.28 -12.06
N ILE A 292 -3.63 -12.84 -12.09
CA ILE A 292 -3.22 -13.85 -11.11
C ILE A 292 -3.13 -13.22 -9.71
N LEU A 293 -2.47 -12.08 -9.60
CA LEU A 293 -2.09 -11.45 -8.34
C LEU A 293 -3.28 -10.81 -7.61
N ALA A 294 -4.17 -10.12 -8.33
CA ALA A 294 -5.38 -9.54 -7.76
C ALA A 294 -6.59 -10.49 -7.86
N GLY A 295 -6.70 -11.25 -8.96
CA GLY A 295 -7.88 -12.07 -9.24
C GLY A 295 -7.95 -13.35 -8.41
N VAL A 296 -6.83 -14.07 -8.20
CA VAL A 296 -6.85 -15.33 -7.43
C VAL A 296 -7.33 -15.12 -5.98
N PRO A 297 -6.80 -14.15 -5.21
CA PRO A 297 -7.29 -13.90 -3.85
C PRO A 297 -8.78 -13.52 -3.82
N SER A 298 -9.21 -12.66 -4.75
CA SER A 298 -10.59 -12.17 -4.80
C SER A 298 -11.60 -13.22 -5.27
N LEU A 299 -11.22 -14.08 -6.20
CA LEU A 299 -12.07 -15.15 -6.72
C LEU A 299 -12.10 -16.39 -5.83
N ALA A 300 -11.13 -16.57 -4.92
CA ALA A 300 -11.12 -17.69 -3.98
C ALA A 300 -12.40 -17.75 -3.13
N ILE A 301 -12.93 -16.59 -2.70
CA ILE A 301 -14.15 -16.47 -1.91
C ILE A 301 -15.38 -17.05 -2.67
N PRO A 302 -15.78 -16.52 -3.85
CA PRO A 302 -16.93 -17.04 -4.58
C PRO A 302 -16.70 -18.46 -5.13
N VAL A 303 -15.48 -18.82 -5.54
CA VAL A 303 -15.17 -20.19 -6.02
C VAL A 303 -15.38 -21.21 -4.92
N PHE A 304 -14.91 -20.95 -3.71
CA PHE A 304 -15.10 -21.88 -2.60
C PHE A 304 -16.58 -21.96 -2.17
N ALA A 305 -17.29 -20.83 -2.17
CA ALA A 305 -18.72 -20.79 -1.87
C ALA A 305 -19.55 -21.61 -2.87
N THR A 306 -19.29 -21.43 -4.17
CA THR A 306 -19.97 -22.18 -5.24
C THR A 306 -19.62 -23.67 -5.21
N TYR A 307 -18.35 -24.03 -5.02
CA TYR A 307 -17.93 -25.42 -4.83
C TYR A 307 -18.69 -26.10 -3.68
N LYS A 308 -18.79 -25.45 -2.52
CA LYS A 308 -19.50 -26.00 -1.36
C LYS A 308 -21.00 -26.10 -1.61
N ALA A 309 -21.62 -25.13 -2.28
CA ALA A 309 -23.02 -25.16 -2.66
C ALA A 309 -23.34 -26.33 -3.60
N ILE A 310 -22.49 -26.54 -4.63
CA ILE A 310 -22.62 -27.67 -5.57
C ILE A 310 -22.45 -29.00 -4.83
N ARG A 311 -21.43 -29.14 -3.99
CA ARG A 311 -21.21 -30.36 -3.20
C ARG A 311 -22.40 -30.70 -2.31
N ASN A 312 -22.96 -29.71 -1.60
CA ASN A 312 -24.13 -29.91 -0.76
C ASN A 312 -25.37 -30.31 -1.59
N PHE A 313 -25.55 -29.71 -2.77
CA PHE A 313 -26.64 -30.07 -3.67
C PHE A 313 -26.51 -31.50 -4.19
N CYS A 314 -25.30 -31.92 -4.57
CA CYS A 314 -25.00 -33.29 -4.99
C CYS A 314 -25.19 -34.31 -3.86
N GLN A 315 -24.76 -33.99 -2.62
CA GLN A 315 -24.98 -34.86 -1.45
C GLN A 315 -26.47 -35.00 -1.14
N LYS A 316 -27.24 -33.90 -1.16
CA LYS A 316 -28.68 -33.93 -0.93
C LYS A 316 -29.44 -34.74 -2.00
N LYS A 317 -28.95 -34.73 -3.24
CA LYS A 317 -29.49 -35.58 -4.32
C LYS A 317 -29.15 -37.06 -4.12
N SER A 318 -27.97 -37.38 -3.59
CA SER A 318 -27.59 -38.76 -3.21
C SER A 318 -28.44 -39.29 -2.06
N ASP A 319 -28.68 -38.49 -1.02
CA ASP A 319 -29.53 -38.87 0.11
C ASP A 319 -31.00 -39.07 -0.30
N HIS A 320 -31.54 -38.22 -1.18
CA HIS A 320 -32.88 -38.42 -1.75
C HIS A 320 -32.98 -39.68 -2.61
N THR A 321 -31.92 -40.06 -3.32
CA THR A 321 -31.88 -41.29 -4.13
C THR A 321 -31.77 -42.53 -3.23
N GLY A 322 -31.00 -42.45 -2.13
CA GLY A 322 -30.94 -43.50 -1.11
C GLY A 322 -32.26 -43.73 -0.38
N LEU A 323 -33.01 -42.65 -0.08
CA LEU A 323 -34.35 -42.73 0.52
C LEU A 323 -35.41 -43.30 -0.44
N MET A 324 -35.32 -43.01 -1.75
CA MET A 324 -36.17 -43.61 -2.78
C MET A 324 -35.88 -45.11 -2.96
N ILE A 325 -34.61 -45.52 -2.88
CA ILE A 325 -34.23 -46.94 -2.95
C ILE A 325 -34.71 -47.69 -1.69
N SER A 326 -34.55 -47.11 -0.49
CA SER A 326 -35.02 -47.76 0.76
C SER A 326 -36.54 -47.79 0.91
N THR A 327 -37.28 -46.84 0.32
CA THR A 327 -38.75 -46.90 0.26
C THR A 327 -39.27 -47.84 -0.83
N SER A 328 -38.45 -48.14 -1.85
CA SER A 328 -38.77 -49.14 -2.87
C SER A 328 -38.47 -50.59 -2.46
N GLU A 329 -37.61 -50.82 -1.46
CA GLU A 329 -37.59 -52.07 -0.70
C GLU A 329 -38.75 -52.07 0.29
N THR A 330 -39.96 -52.19 -0.25
CA THR A 330 -41.12 -52.56 0.54
C THR A 330 -40.81 -53.86 1.28
N SER A 331 -40.84 -53.76 2.60
CA SER A 331 -41.00 -54.86 3.53
C SER A 331 -42.16 -55.76 3.07
N VAL A 332 -41.83 -56.81 2.32
CA VAL A 332 -42.74 -57.89 1.89
C VAL A 332 -42.71 -59.07 2.86
N ASN A 333 -41.88 -59.06 3.90
CA ASN A 333 -41.90 -60.11 4.91
C ASN A 333 -42.35 -59.58 6.26
N GLY A 334 -43.67 -59.60 6.45
CA GLY A 334 -44.25 -59.69 7.76
C GLY A 334 -43.73 -60.94 8.47
N ASN A 335 -43.06 -60.74 9.60
CA ASN A 335 -42.98 -61.76 10.64
C ASN A 335 -42.83 -61.03 11.99
N LEU A 336 -43.95 -61.02 12.72
CA LEU A 336 -43.96 -60.87 14.16
C LEU A 336 -43.09 -61.97 14.78
N LYS A 337 -42.08 -61.58 15.55
CA LYS A 337 -41.59 -62.39 16.66
C LYS A 337 -41.42 -61.50 17.88
N TYR A 338 -41.91 -62.05 18.98
CA TYR A 338 -42.03 -61.51 20.34
C TYR A 338 -40.77 -60.83 20.87
#